data_AF-A0A1B7VFV1-F1
#
_entry.id   AF-A0A1B7VFV1-F1
#
_cell.length_a   1.000
_cell.length_b   1.000
_cell.length_c   1.000
_cell.angle_alpha   90.00
_cell.angle_beta   90.00
_cell.angle_gamma   90.00
#
_symmetry.space_group_name_H-M   'P 1'
#
loop_
_entity.id
_entity.type
_entity.pdbx_description
1 polymer ?
#
loop_
_entity_poly.entity_id
_entity_poly.type
_entity_poly.pdbx_seq_one_letter_code
_entity_poly.pdbx_strand_id
1 'polypeptide(L)'
;MNNKTPPSEMIRVPTVLIPVVRQLAKIHRDGHTTALLQGLQELIAQFDSSVKLEATSELQQVEEKLGELETHLCQQDQLVATKLEVLGKQLEKIEKAIASGKYGGGNSRPRRSGYPYQYQQQAVEIKEFAPENLAQRLGVTQQSLITERETKTEQEFISWSRNRDPSSLGWKFQISDGLYYPVRQ
;
A
#
# COMPACT_ATOMS: atom_id res chain seq x y z
N MET A 1 -13.40 -52.34 33.21
CA MET A 1 -12.22 -52.75 33.99
C MET A 1 -12.39 -52.19 35.40
N ASN A 2 -12.49 -53.05 36.41
CA ASN A 2 -12.75 -52.65 37.80
C ASN A 2 -11.47 -52.06 38.41
N ASN A 3 -11.30 -50.75 38.34
CA ASN A 3 -10.21 -50.04 39.01
C ASN A 3 -10.51 -49.99 40.51
N LYS A 4 -10.20 -51.08 41.22
CA LYS A 4 -10.24 -51.09 42.68
C LYS A 4 -9.14 -50.18 43.20
N THR A 5 -9.51 -49.17 43.97
CA THR A 5 -8.56 -48.29 44.66
C THR A 5 -7.64 -49.14 45.52
N PRO A 6 -6.30 -48.95 45.44
CA PRO A 6 -5.38 -49.72 46.26
C PRO A 6 -5.67 -49.51 47.76
N PRO A 7 -5.41 -50.53 48.60
CA PRO A 7 -5.64 -50.45 50.03
C PRO A 7 -4.81 -49.31 50.65
N SER A 8 -5.39 -48.62 51.62
CA SER A 8 -4.73 -47.51 52.32
C SER A 8 -3.50 -47.99 53.10
N GLU A 9 -2.35 -47.36 52.86
CA GLU A 9 -1.07 -47.69 53.48
C GLU A 9 -0.73 -46.71 54.63
N MET A 10 -0.17 -47.22 55.73
CA MET A 10 0.19 -46.41 56.88
C MET A 10 1.57 -45.77 56.71
N ILE A 11 1.60 -44.49 56.34
CA ILE A 11 2.83 -43.71 56.25
C ILE A 11 3.17 -43.17 57.64
N ARG A 12 4.41 -43.38 58.09
CA ARG A 12 4.93 -42.86 59.35
C ARG A 12 5.34 -41.40 59.14
N VAL A 13 4.75 -40.48 59.91
CA VAL A 13 4.93 -39.02 59.74
C VAL A 13 5.63 -38.44 60.97
N PRO A 14 6.67 -37.59 60.82
CA PRO A 14 7.28 -36.86 61.92
C PRO A 14 6.26 -36.08 62.76
N THR A 15 6.45 -36.02 64.08
CA THR A 15 5.46 -35.50 65.03
C THR A 15 5.01 -34.06 64.73
N VAL A 16 5.95 -33.24 64.25
CA VAL A 16 5.71 -31.84 63.84
C VAL A 16 4.79 -31.70 62.63
N LEU A 17 4.74 -32.70 61.73
CA LEU A 17 3.95 -32.65 60.49
C LEU A 17 2.56 -33.28 60.65
N ILE A 18 2.31 -34.02 61.73
CA ILE A 18 1.00 -34.63 62.02
C ILE A 18 -0.19 -33.66 61.88
N PRO A 19 -0.18 -32.44 62.46
CA PRO A 19 -1.33 -31.54 62.35
C PRO A 19 -1.63 -31.12 60.91
N VAL A 20 -0.58 -30.84 60.12
CA VAL A 20 -0.69 -30.45 58.71
C VAL A 20 -1.22 -31.61 57.87
N VAL A 21 -0.67 -32.82 58.05
CA VAL A 21 -1.11 -34.01 57.31
C VAL A 21 -2.56 -34.37 57.63
N ARG A 22 -3.01 -34.19 58.88
CA ARG A 22 -4.42 -34.38 59.24
C ARG A 22 -5.34 -33.38 58.56
N GLN A 23 -4.95 -32.11 58.50
CA GLN A 23 -5.71 -31.09 57.77
C GLN A 23 -5.75 -31.39 56.28
N LEU A 24 -4.62 -31.74 55.67
CA LEU A 24 -4.53 -32.09 54.26
C LEU A 24 -5.41 -33.30 53.91
N ALA A 25 -5.37 -34.35 54.74
CA ALA A 25 -6.21 -35.53 54.57
C ALA A 25 -7.71 -35.20 54.73
N LYS A 26 -8.06 -34.26 55.61
CA LYS A 26 -9.43 -33.76 55.76
C LYS A 26 -9.88 -33.03 54.49
N ILE A 27 -9.09 -32.07 54.01
CA ILE A 27 -9.36 -31.32 52.77
C ILE A 27 -9.52 -32.28 51.57
N HIS A 28 -8.70 -33.32 51.50
CA HIS A 28 -8.80 -34.35 50.46
C HIS A 28 -10.07 -35.19 50.59
N ARG A 29 -10.45 -35.62 51.80
CA ARG A 29 -11.71 -36.36 52.04
C ARG A 29 -12.95 -35.52 51.75
N ASP A 30 -12.88 -34.22 52.03
CA ASP A 30 -13.94 -33.26 51.78
C ASP A 30 -14.08 -32.93 50.27
N GLY A 31 -13.22 -33.49 49.40
CA GLY A 31 -13.32 -33.35 47.94
C GLY A 31 -12.78 -32.02 47.39
N HIS A 32 -12.15 -31.19 48.22
CA HIS A 32 -11.61 -29.89 47.79
C HIS A 32 -10.45 -30.04 46.81
N THR A 33 -9.58 -31.06 46.98
CA THR A 33 -8.48 -31.33 46.04
C THR A 33 -9.00 -31.69 44.66
N THR A 34 -10.05 -32.52 44.58
CA THR A 34 -10.67 -32.88 43.31
C THR A 34 -11.38 -31.70 42.66
N ALA A 35 -12.09 -30.87 43.44
CA ALA A 35 -12.74 -29.67 42.93
C ALA A 35 -11.71 -28.65 42.38
N LEU A 36 -10.57 -28.49 43.05
CA LEU A 36 -9.50 -27.61 42.59
C LEU A 36 -8.86 -28.13 41.30
N LEU A 37 -8.56 -29.42 41.21
CA LEU A 37 -8.01 -30.01 39.98
C LEU A 37 -8.97 -29.89 38.82
N GLN A 38 -10.26 -30.12 39.06
CA GLN A 38 -11.30 -29.95 38.05
C GLN A 38 -11.42 -28.49 37.60
N GLY A 39 -11.41 -27.53 38.53
CA GLY A 39 -11.44 -26.10 38.20
C GLY A 39 -10.20 -25.65 37.42
N LEU A 40 -9.01 -26.16 37.76
CA LEU A 40 -7.80 -25.90 36.97
C LEU A 40 -7.90 -26.51 35.57
N GLN A 41 -8.44 -27.71 35.44
CA GLN A 41 -8.63 -28.36 34.14
C GLN A 41 -9.63 -27.60 33.26
N GLU A 42 -10.74 -27.11 33.84
CA GLU A 42 -11.72 -26.27 33.15
C GLU A 42 -11.11 -24.94 32.71
N LEU A 43 -10.31 -24.30 33.56
CA LEU A 43 -9.63 -23.05 33.25
C LEU A 43 -8.60 -23.23 32.13
N ILE A 44 -7.79 -24.30 32.16
CA ILE A 44 -6.84 -24.63 31.08
C ILE A 44 -7.60 -24.87 29.77
N ALA A 45 -8.70 -25.63 29.82
CA ALA A 45 -9.51 -25.90 28.63
C ALA A 45 -10.12 -24.62 28.03
N GLN A 46 -10.54 -23.67 28.86
CA GLN A 46 -11.01 -22.36 28.40
C GLN A 46 -9.90 -21.58 27.69
N PHE A 47 -8.70 -21.52 28.28
CA PHE A 47 -7.55 -20.86 27.64
C PHE A 47 -7.20 -21.49 26.29
N ASP A 48 -7.05 -22.82 26.24
CA ASP A 48 -6.73 -23.54 25.00
C ASP A 48 -7.78 -23.30 23.92
N SER A 49 -9.07 -23.24 24.27
CA SER A 49 -10.14 -22.95 23.32
C SER A 49 -10.09 -21.50 22.80
N SER A 50 -9.82 -20.52 23.67
CA SER A 50 -9.73 -19.11 23.28
C SER A 50 -8.54 -18.84 22.36
N VAL A 51 -7.35 -19.33 22.73
CA VAL A 51 -6.12 -19.15 21.97
C VAL A 51 -6.22 -19.86 20.62
N LYS A 52 -6.83 -21.04 20.57
CA LYS A 52 -7.07 -21.75 19.32
C LYS A 52 -8.03 -21.01 18.39
N LEU A 53 -9.07 -20.37 18.92
CA LEU A 53 -10.01 -19.56 18.13
C LEU A 53 -9.34 -18.28 17.59
N GLU A 54 -8.59 -17.57 18.42
CA GLU A 54 -7.88 -16.36 17.97
C GLU A 54 -6.83 -16.67 16.91
N ALA A 55 -5.93 -17.64 17.18
CA ALA A 55 -4.90 -18.04 16.22
C ALA A 55 -5.49 -18.54 14.89
N THR A 56 -6.59 -19.30 14.92
CA THR A 56 -7.22 -19.78 13.67
C THR A 56 -7.90 -18.66 12.91
N SER A 57 -8.56 -17.71 13.59
CA SER A 57 -9.23 -16.58 12.94
C SER A 57 -8.24 -15.60 12.30
N GLU A 58 -7.12 -15.31 12.97
CA GLU A 58 -6.07 -14.45 12.43
C GLU A 58 -5.37 -15.10 11.25
N LEU A 59 -5.03 -16.40 11.36
CA LEU A 59 -4.43 -17.14 10.25
C LEU A 59 -5.35 -17.23 9.04
N GLN A 60 -6.66 -17.44 9.24
CA GLN A 60 -7.65 -17.42 8.16
C GLN A 60 -7.73 -16.06 7.47
N GLN A 61 -7.73 -14.96 8.22
CA GLN A 61 -7.72 -13.61 7.64
C GLN A 61 -6.44 -13.32 6.86
N VAL A 62 -5.30 -13.81 7.33
CA VAL A 62 -4.01 -13.66 6.61
C VAL A 62 -4.02 -14.48 5.33
N GLU A 63 -4.53 -15.71 5.36
CA GLU A 63 -4.65 -16.57 4.19
C GLU A 63 -5.58 -15.97 3.13
N GLU A 64 -6.73 -15.42 3.54
CA GLU A 64 -7.65 -14.71 2.64
C GLU A 64 -6.99 -13.50 1.98
N LYS A 65 -6.33 -12.64 2.77
CA LYS A 65 -5.61 -11.47 2.25
C LYS A 65 -4.46 -11.84 1.32
N LEU A 66 -3.76 -12.94 1.60
CA LEU A 66 -2.72 -13.46 0.71
C LEU A 66 -3.31 -13.90 -0.63
N GLY A 67 -4.43 -14.62 -0.62
CA GLY A 67 -5.14 -15.00 -1.83
C GLY A 67 -5.59 -13.77 -2.65
N GLU A 68 -6.13 -12.74 -2.00
CA GLU A 68 -6.49 -11.49 -2.68
C GLU A 68 -5.27 -10.82 -3.34
N LEU A 69 -4.15 -10.73 -2.62
CA LEU A 69 -2.91 -10.13 -3.14
C LEU A 69 -2.34 -10.92 -4.33
N GLU A 70 -2.35 -12.25 -4.27
CA GLU A 70 -1.91 -13.11 -5.38
C GLU A 70 -2.77 -12.90 -6.63
N THR A 71 -4.09 -12.82 -6.48
CA THR A 71 -4.99 -12.56 -7.62
C THR A 71 -4.77 -11.16 -8.19
N HIS A 72 -4.56 -10.15 -7.35
CA HIS A 72 -4.28 -8.78 -7.78
C HIS A 72 -2.95 -8.69 -8.55
N LEU A 73 -1.89 -9.34 -8.06
CA LEU A 73 -0.60 -9.41 -8.76
C LEU A 73 -0.73 -10.07 -10.13
N CYS A 74 -1.46 -11.19 -10.22
CA CYS A 74 -1.70 -11.87 -11.49
C CYS A 74 -2.43 -10.97 -12.51
N GLN A 75 -3.45 -10.22 -12.06
CA GLN A 75 -4.15 -9.25 -12.91
C GLN A 75 -3.23 -8.11 -13.37
N GLN A 76 -2.40 -7.61 -12.46
CA GLN A 76 -1.44 -6.55 -12.77
C GLN A 76 -0.40 -7.01 -13.80
N ASP A 77 0.12 -8.24 -13.69
CA ASP A 77 1.05 -8.82 -14.65
C ASP A 77 0.41 -8.98 -16.04
N GLN A 78 -0.84 -9.44 -16.11
CA GLN A 78 -1.59 -9.51 -17.38
C GLN A 78 -1.77 -8.12 -18.01
N LEU A 79 -2.09 -7.11 -17.19
CA LEU A 79 -2.26 -5.73 -17.64
C LEU A 79 -0.94 -5.13 -18.15
N VAL A 80 0.18 -5.41 -17.47
CA VAL A 80 1.51 -4.99 -17.93
C VAL A 80 1.88 -5.70 -19.24
N ALA A 81 1.65 -7.01 -19.33
CA ALA A 81 1.92 -7.79 -20.54
C ALA A 81 1.17 -7.25 -21.76
N THR A 82 -0.13 -6.95 -21.62
CA THR A 82 -0.94 -6.37 -22.70
C THR A 82 -0.48 -4.97 -23.09
N LYS A 83 -0.12 -4.11 -22.12
CA LYS A 83 0.46 -2.79 -22.40
C LYS A 83 1.78 -2.90 -23.17
N LEU A 84 2.65 -3.83 -22.79
CA LEU A 84 3.92 -4.07 -23.49
C LEU A 84 3.69 -4.58 -24.92
N GLU A 85 2.71 -5.45 -25.13
CA GLU A 85 2.36 -5.93 -26.47
C GLU A 85 1.86 -4.77 -27.37
N VAL A 86 1.03 -3.87 -26.81
CA VAL A 86 0.55 -2.68 -27.54
C VAL A 86 1.71 -1.75 -27.90
N LEU A 87 2.62 -1.48 -26.95
CA LEU A 87 3.80 -0.67 -27.20
C LEU A 87 4.71 -1.30 -28.25
N GLY A 88 4.91 -2.63 -28.20
CA GLY A 88 5.66 -3.38 -29.21
C GLY A 88 5.07 -3.21 -30.62
N LYS A 89 3.73 -3.33 -30.76
CA LYS A 89 3.04 -3.10 -32.04
C LYS A 89 3.16 -1.66 -32.53
N GLN A 90 3.16 -0.67 -31.62
CA GLN A 90 3.35 0.73 -31.98
C GLN A 90 4.79 1.00 -32.45
N LEU A 91 5.78 0.44 -31.76
CA LEU A 91 7.19 0.53 -32.17
C LEU A 91 7.41 -0.12 -33.55
N GLU A 92 6.84 -1.30 -33.80
CA GLU A 92 6.93 -1.96 -35.11
C GLU A 92 6.35 -1.08 -36.24
N LYS A 93 5.24 -0.37 -35.99
CA LYS A 93 4.66 0.58 -36.96
C LYS A 93 5.60 1.76 -37.23
N ILE A 94 6.24 2.29 -36.18
CA ILE A 94 7.20 3.39 -36.29
C ILE A 94 8.45 2.92 -37.06
N GLU A 95 8.99 1.74 -36.73
CA GLU A 95 10.12 1.14 -37.44
C GLU A 95 9.83 0.95 -38.92
N LYS A 96 8.65 0.42 -39.27
CA LYS A 96 8.22 0.29 -40.68
C LYS A 96 8.07 1.63 -41.36
N ALA A 97 7.51 2.64 -40.70
CA ALA A 97 7.39 4.00 -41.26
C ALA A 97 8.78 4.62 -41.53
N ILE A 98 9.72 4.47 -40.60
CA ILE A 98 11.10 4.96 -40.75
C ILE A 98 11.84 4.21 -41.87
N ALA A 99 11.74 2.88 -41.92
CA ALA A 99 12.35 2.06 -42.96
C ALA A 99 11.78 2.36 -44.36
N SER A 100 10.48 2.66 -44.45
CA SER A 100 9.84 3.07 -45.71
C SER A 100 10.21 4.49 -46.15
N GLY A 101 10.69 5.35 -45.24
CA GLY A 101 10.99 6.76 -45.51
C GLY A 101 12.39 7.04 -46.06
N LYS A 102 13.29 6.05 -46.07
CA LYS A 102 14.66 6.20 -46.57
C LYS A 102 15.15 4.87 -47.11
N TYR A 103 15.11 4.67 -48.43
CA TYR A 103 16.18 4.13 -49.28
C TYR A 103 15.69 4.14 -50.73
N GLY A 104 15.61 5.34 -51.31
CA GLY A 104 15.23 5.57 -52.70
C GLY A 104 16.05 6.71 -53.31
N GLY A 105 17.32 6.41 -53.60
CA GLY A 105 18.11 7.11 -54.62
C GLY A 105 18.78 8.44 -54.26
N GLY A 106 20.01 8.60 -54.74
CA GLY A 106 20.48 9.91 -55.21
C GLY A 106 21.47 10.64 -54.32
N ASN A 107 22.75 10.34 -54.55
CA ASN A 107 23.90 11.16 -54.25
C ASN A 107 23.69 12.62 -54.74
N SER A 108 23.50 13.62 -53.85
CA SER A 108 23.88 15.04 -54.05
C SER A 108 23.52 15.96 -52.87
N ARG A 109 24.58 16.41 -52.17
CA ARG A 109 24.78 17.72 -51.50
C ARG A 109 23.62 18.37 -50.70
N PRO A 110 23.78 18.62 -49.39
CA PRO A 110 22.79 19.37 -48.62
C PRO A 110 22.89 20.87 -48.95
N ARG A 111 21.94 21.37 -49.76
CA ARG A 111 21.67 22.80 -49.84
C ARG A 111 20.96 23.22 -48.55
N ARG A 112 21.55 24.16 -47.81
CA ARG A 112 20.88 24.97 -46.79
C ARG A 112 19.53 25.44 -47.35
N SER A 113 18.46 24.85 -46.85
CA SER A 113 17.10 25.35 -47.01
C SER A 113 16.46 25.24 -45.64
N GLY A 114 16.19 26.39 -45.01
CA GLY A 114 15.38 26.43 -43.80
C GLY A 114 14.04 25.78 -44.09
N TYR A 115 13.69 24.75 -43.33
CA TYR A 115 12.38 24.14 -43.41
C TYR A 115 11.40 25.01 -42.61
N PRO A 116 10.36 25.59 -43.23
CA PRO A 116 9.22 26.10 -42.48
C PRO A 116 8.35 24.90 -42.14
N TYR A 117 8.73 24.14 -41.12
CA TYR A 117 7.81 23.18 -40.50
C TYR A 117 6.81 23.99 -39.66
N GLN A 118 5.82 24.59 -40.32
CA GLN A 118 4.52 24.89 -39.72
C GLN A 118 3.82 23.55 -39.45
N TYR A 119 4.27 22.85 -38.41
CA TYR A 119 3.34 22.04 -37.65
C TYR A 119 2.35 23.03 -37.05
N GLN A 120 1.14 23.11 -37.63
CA GLN A 120 -0.03 23.50 -36.87
C GLN A 120 -0.24 22.41 -35.81
N GLN A 121 0.60 22.43 -34.77
CA GLN A 121 0.20 21.90 -33.48
C GLN A 121 -1.00 22.75 -33.10
N GLN A 122 -2.20 22.16 -33.12
CA GLN A 122 -3.33 22.74 -32.42
C GLN A 122 -2.80 23.04 -31.02
N ALA A 123 -2.70 24.32 -30.67
CA ALA A 123 -2.25 24.73 -29.36
C ALA A 123 -3.22 24.09 -28.37
N VAL A 124 -2.80 23.00 -27.72
CA VAL A 124 -3.62 22.31 -26.75
C VAL A 124 -3.96 23.35 -25.70
N GLU A 125 -5.23 23.73 -25.65
CA GLU A 125 -5.72 24.68 -24.66
C GLU A 125 -5.53 24.04 -23.29
N ILE A 126 -4.54 24.52 -22.55
CA ILE A 126 -4.31 24.15 -21.17
C ILE A 126 -5.49 24.73 -20.38
N LYS A 127 -6.33 23.86 -19.81
CA LYS A 127 -7.61 24.26 -19.17
C LYS A 127 -7.44 24.57 -17.69
N GLU A 128 -6.83 23.67 -16.94
CA GLU A 128 -6.60 23.80 -15.49
C GLU A 128 -5.66 22.68 -15.02
N PHE A 129 -4.92 22.91 -13.94
CA PHE A 129 -4.11 21.88 -13.30
C PHE A 129 -4.40 21.75 -11.81
N ALA A 130 -4.44 20.49 -11.36
CA ALA A 130 -4.30 20.14 -9.95
C ALA A 130 -2.91 20.56 -9.44
N PRO A 131 -2.75 20.81 -8.12
CA PRO A 131 -1.49 21.27 -7.53
C PRO A 131 -0.29 20.35 -7.84
N GLU A 132 -0.50 19.05 -7.90
CA GLU A 132 0.54 18.06 -8.24
C GLU A 132 1.01 18.18 -9.69
N ASN A 133 0.07 18.29 -10.63
CA ASN A 133 0.36 18.40 -12.06
C ASN A 133 1.06 19.73 -12.39
N LEU A 134 0.63 20.83 -11.74
CA LEU A 134 1.30 22.11 -11.90
C LEU A 134 2.70 22.08 -11.30
N ALA A 135 2.87 21.47 -10.12
CA ALA A 135 4.17 21.36 -9.47
C ALA A 135 5.17 20.61 -10.37
N GLN A 136 4.76 19.49 -10.97
CA GLN A 136 5.57 18.75 -11.94
C GLN A 136 5.96 19.62 -13.15
N ARG A 137 5.00 20.36 -13.71
CA ARG A 137 5.24 21.23 -14.87
C ARG A 137 6.21 22.38 -14.56
N LEU A 138 6.13 22.96 -13.37
CA LEU A 138 7.01 24.04 -12.91
C LEU A 138 8.34 23.54 -12.33
N GLY A 139 8.56 22.22 -12.30
CA GLY A 139 9.77 21.59 -11.75
C GLY A 139 9.94 21.80 -10.25
N VAL A 140 8.85 21.80 -9.48
CA VAL A 140 8.83 21.98 -8.02
C VAL A 140 8.06 20.86 -7.33
N THR A 141 8.23 20.73 -6.01
CA THR A 141 7.38 19.84 -5.20
C THR A 141 6.05 20.50 -4.90
N GLN A 142 5.00 19.70 -4.70
CA GLN A 142 3.67 20.19 -4.32
C GLN A 142 3.70 21.06 -3.06
N GLN A 143 4.49 20.65 -2.05
CA GLN A 143 4.67 21.42 -0.82
C GLN A 143 5.32 22.78 -1.09
N SER A 144 6.39 22.84 -1.88
CA SER A 144 7.04 24.10 -2.25
C SER A 144 6.09 25.03 -3.02
N LEU A 145 5.24 24.47 -3.89
CA LEU A 145 4.26 25.23 -4.65
C LEU A 145 3.19 25.86 -3.73
N ILE A 146 2.77 25.15 -2.69
CA ILE A 146 1.84 25.67 -1.67
C ILE A 146 2.53 26.77 -0.84
N THR A 147 3.76 26.54 -0.35
CA THR A 147 4.53 27.56 0.38
C THR A 147 4.70 28.84 -0.43
N GLU A 148 5.03 28.72 -1.72
CA GLU A 148 5.22 29.88 -2.60
C GLU A 148 3.90 30.61 -2.89
N ARG A 149 2.76 29.91 -2.86
CA ARG A 149 1.43 30.51 -2.96
C ARG A 149 1.04 31.28 -1.70
N GLU A 150 1.42 30.79 -0.53
CA GLU A 150 1.05 31.39 0.76
C GLU A 150 1.96 32.55 1.15
N THR A 151 3.22 32.52 0.71
CA THR A 151 4.22 33.55 1.03
C THR A 151 4.18 34.75 0.09
N LYS A 152 3.73 34.57 -1.16
CA LYS A 152 3.66 35.63 -2.18
C LYS A 152 2.24 36.19 -2.33
N THR A 153 2.15 37.43 -2.76
CA THR A 153 0.88 37.97 -3.25
C THR A 153 0.47 37.29 -4.56
N GLU A 154 -0.82 37.36 -4.92
CA GLU A 154 -1.34 36.70 -6.13
C GLU A 154 -0.58 37.13 -7.41
N GLN A 155 -0.28 38.42 -7.55
CA GLN A 155 0.45 38.95 -8.71
C GLN A 155 1.90 38.45 -8.75
N GLU A 156 2.56 38.41 -7.60
CA GLU A 156 3.92 37.88 -7.48
C GLU A 156 3.96 36.38 -7.79
N PHE A 157 2.97 35.62 -7.33
CA PHE A 157 2.84 34.20 -7.66
C PHE A 157 2.61 33.96 -9.16
N ILE A 158 1.75 34.76 -9.80
CA ILE A 158 1.53 34.69 -11.25
C ILE A 158 2.84 34.98 -12.02
N SER A 159 3.63 35.97 -11.58
CA SER A 159 4.93 36.28 -12.20
C SER A 159 5.97 35.17 -11.96
N TRP A 160 6.01 34.59 -10.76
CA TRP A 160 6.92 33.53 -10.37
C TRP A 160 6.64 32.24 -11.16
N SER A 161 5.36 31.87 -11.26
CA SER A 161 4.93 30.68 -12.01
C SER A 161 5.20 30.86 -13.51
N ARG A 162 4.98 32.07 -14.06
CA ARG A 162 5.29 32.41 -15.45
C ARG A 162 6.75 32.20 -15.81
N ASN A 163 7.67 32.63 -14.96
CA ASN A 163 9.12 32.52 -15.23
C ASN A 163 9.62 31.06 -15.20
N ARG A 164 8.86 30.15 -14.57
CA ARG A 164 9.18 28.72 -14.48
C ARG A 164 8.45 27.88 -15.51
N ASP A 165 7.32 28.35 -16.01
CA ASP A 165 6.52 27.63 -16.97
C ASP A 165 7.21 27.56 -18.35
N PRO A 166 7.39 26.36 -18.94
CA PRO A 166 7.99 26.23 -20.26
C PRO A 166 7.23 26.98 -21.37
N SER A 167 5.94 27.25 -21.17
CA SER A 167 5.09 28.02 -22.10
C SER A 167 4.93 29.48 -21.68
N SER A 168 5.68 29.95 -20.67
CA SER A 168 5.57 31.31 -20.11
C SER A 168 4.14 31.69 -19.71
N LEU A 169 3.37 30.73 -19.20
CA LEU A 169 2.03 30.95 -18.67
C LEU A 169 2.09 31.27 -17.17
N GLY A 170 1.45 32.36 -16.77
CA GLY A 170 1.22 32.63 -15.35
C GLY A 170 0.07 31.77 -14.84
N TRP A 171 0.11 31.39 -13.57
CA TRP A 171 -0.91 30.52 -12.96
C TRP A 171 -1.57 31.21 -11.77
N LYS A 172 -2.89 31.16 -11.72
CA LYS A 172 -3.71 31.68 -10.61
C LYS A 172 -4.39 30.52 -9.89
N PHE A 173 -4.31 30.51 -8.58
CA PHE A 173 -5.05 29.56 -7.75
C PHE A 173 -6.46 30.06 -7.50
N GLN A 174 -7.44 29.18 -7.68
CA GLN A 174 -8.83 29.46 -7.37
C GLN A 174 -9.24 28.69 -6.10
N ILE A 175 -9.72 29.42 -5.09
CA ILE A 175 -10.04 28.85 -3.78
C ILE A 175 -11.31 27.97 -3.84
N SER A 176 -12.22 28.23 -4.78
CA SER A 176 -13.51 27.54 -4.87
C SER A 176 -13.40 26.06 -5.25
N ASP A 177 -12.41 25.70 -6.06
CA ASP A 177 -12.20 24.34 -6.61
C ASP A 177 -10.82 23.77 -6.26
N GLY A 178 -9.90 24.59 -5.76
CA GLY A 178 -8.54 24.17 -5.45
C GLY A 178 -7.68 23.91 -6.69
N LEU A 179 -8.04 24.47 -7.85
CA LEU A 179 -7.33 24.30 -9.10
C LEU A 179 -6.55 25.55 -9.51
N TYR A 180 -5.56 25.34 -10.37
CA TYR A 180 -4.78 26.41 -10.97
C TYR A 180 -5.21 26.66 -12.41
N TYR A 181 -5.51 27.92 -12.71
CA TYR A 181 -5.93 28.39 -14.01
C TYR A 181 -4.83 29.21 -14.70
N PRO A 182 -4.62 29.04 -16.01
CA PRO A 182 -3.64 29.83 -16.74
C PRO A 182 -4.13 31.26 -16.95
N VAL A 183 -3.29 32.22 -16.61
CA VAL A 183 -3.49 33.65 -16.84
C VAL A 183 -2.64 34.08 -18.02
N ARG A 184 -3.30 34.35 -19.15
CA ARG A 184 -2.68 34.99 -20.32
C ARG A 184 -2.74 36.51 -20.11
N GLN A 185 -1.62 37.19 -20.28
CA GLN A 185 -1.53 38.65 -20.37
C GLN A 185 -1.39 39.05 -21.83
#